data_AF-A0A2H9LUT7-F1
#
_entry.id   AF-A0A2H9LUT7-F1
#
_cell.length_a   1.000
_cell.length_b   1.000
_cell.length_c   1.000
_cell.angle_alpha   90.00
_cell.angle_beta   90.00
_cell.angle_gamma   90.00
#
_symmetry.space_group_name_H-M   'P 1'
#
loop_
_entity.id
_entity.type
_entity.pdbx_description
1 polymer ?
#
loop_
_entity_poly.entity_id
_entity_poly.type
_entity_poly.pdbx_seq_one_letter_code
_entity_poly.pdbx_strand_id
1 'polypeptide(L)'
;MNIYFLTGGIILGFLIAYFFSGKKEGDKGRLKPIIIKTKNCKIHLHHWLLSAIILLILLYAKFYNDFIYGFLIGLVIEGLAYKDFYMIIKRN
;
A
#
# COMPACT_ATOMS: atom_id res chain seq x y z
N MET A 1 -18.72 0.09 14.11
CA MET A 1 -18.05 -0.74 13.09
C MET A 1 -19.12 -1.39 12.21
N ASN A 2 -19.33 -0.84 11.03
CA ASN A 2 -20.19 -1.39 10.00
C ASN A 2 -19.37 -2.31 9.09
N ILE A 3 -19.59 -3.61 9.23
CA ILE A 3 -18.81 -4.64 8.54
C ILE A 3 -18.93 -4.57 7.01
N TYR A 4 -20.05 -4.07 6.47
CA TYR A 4 -20.24 -3.93 5.03
C TYR A 4 -19.38 -2.81 4.45
N PHE A 5 -19.26 -1.68 5.16
CA PHE A 5 -18.35 -0.61 4.74
C PHE A 5 -16.89 -1.01 4.86
N LEU A 6 -16.53 -1.74 5.91
CA LEU A 6 -15.18 -2.26 6.09
C LEU A 6 -14.80 -3.23 4.96
N THR A 7 -15.63 -4.24 4.71
CA THR A 7 -15.37 -5.25 3.67
C THR A 7 -15.43 -4.66 2.27
N GLY A 8 -16.39 -3.76 1.99
CA GLY A 8 -16.46 -3.02 0.73
C GLY A 8 -15.21 -2.15 0.49
N GLY A 9 -14.71 -1.49 1.53
CA GLY A 9 -13.44 -0.77 1.49
C GLY A 9 -12.26 -1.68 1.17
N ILE A 10 -12.14 -2.83 1.85
CA ILE A 10 -11.05 -3.80 1.62
C ILE A 10 -11.04 -4.27 0.16
N ILE A 11 -12.19 -4.69 -0.37
CA ILE A 11 -12.30 -5.17 -1.74
C ILE A 11 -11.90 -4.07 -2.72
N LEU A 12 -12.42 -2.85 -2.54
CA LEU A 12 -12.12 -1.74 -3.44
C LEU A 12 -10.63 -1.35 -3.38
N GLY A 13 -10.06 -1.24 -2.17
CA GLY A 13 -8.64 -0.95 -1.97
C GLY A 13 -7.75 -1.99 -2.65
N PHE A 14 -8.03 -3.27 -2.42
CA PHE A 14 -7.29 -4.36 -3.05
C PHE A 14 -7.39 -4.29 -4.58
N LEU A 15 -8.59 -4.14 -5.14
CA LEU A 15 -8.77 -4.08 -6.60
C LEU A 15 -8.05 -2.87 -7.21
N ILE A 16 -8.15 -1.69 -6.60
CA ILE A 16 -7.43 -0.50 -7.07
C ILE A 16 -5.92 -0.74 -7.03
N ALA A 17 -5.38 -1.23 -5.92
CA ALA A 17 -3.96 -1.56 -5.87
C ALA A 17 -3.60 -2.58 -6.97
N TYR A 18 -4.35 -3.66 -7.09
CA TYR A 18 -4.11 -4.73 -8.06
C TYR A 18 -4.12 -4.24 -9.53
N PHE A 19 -5.03 -3.33 -9.89
CA PHE A 19 -5.13 -2.80 -11.26
C PHE A 19 -4.05 -1.76 -11.59
N PHE A 20 -3.55 -1.04 -10.59
CA PHE A 20 -2.59 0.04 -10.77
C PHE A 20 -1.14 -0.37 -10.50
N SER A 21 -0.93 -1.41 -9.69
CA SER A 21 0.36 -2.07 -9.45
C SER A 21 0.80 -2.87 -10.68
N GLY A 22 2.10 -3.13 -10.79
CA GLY A 22 2.65 -4.00 -11.82
C GLY A 22 2.20 -5.44 -11.59
N LYS A 23 1.89 -6.21 -12.65
CA LYS A 23 1.48 -7.62 -12.50
C LYS A 23 2.57 -8.49 -11.88
N LYS A 24 3.83 -8.05 -11.95
CA LYS A 24 5.00 -8.71 -11.37
C LYS A 24 5.91 -7.68 -10.71
N GLU A 25 6.75 -8.19 -9.81
CA GLU A 25 7.81 -7.44 -9.14
C GLU A 25 8.75 -6.81 -10.16
N GLY A 26 9.03 -5.52 -10.02
CA GLY A 26 9.86 -4.77 -10.96
C GLY A 26 9.19 -4.38 -12.28
N ASP A 27 7.97 -4.86 -12.57
CA ASP A 27 7.18 -4.29 -13.66
C ASP A 27 6.80 -2.86 -13.32
N LYS A 28 6.93 -1.97 -14.30
CA LYS A 28 6.33 -0.64 -14.21
C LYS A 28 4.82 -0.83 -14.26
N GLY A 29 4.18 -0.85 -13.08
CA GLY A 29 2.75 -0.68 -12.97
C GLY A 29 2.28 0.61 -13.65
N ARG A 30 0.97 0.83 -13.70
CA ARG A 30 0.42 2.08 -14.22
C ARG A 30 0.83 3.27 -13.35
N LEU A 31 1.06 3.04 -12.06
CA LEU A 31 1.66 4.01 -11.16
C LEU A 31 3.17 3.86 -11.12
N LYS A 32 3.88 4.97 -11.32
CA LYS A 32 5.33 5.01 -11.14
C LYS A 32 5.63 4.79 -9.66
N PRO A 33 6.48 3.81 -9.28
CA PRO A 33 6.87 3.63 -7.89
C PRO A 33 7.59 4.90 -7.39
N ILE A 34 7.35 5.25 -6.14
CA ILE A 34 8.03 6.36 -5.49
C ILE A 34 9.45 5.90 -5.16
N ILE A 35 10.40 6.28 -6.01
CA ILE A 35 11.81 5.93 -5.84
C ILE A 35 12.57 7.17 -5.35
N ILE A 36 13.05 7.11 -4.12
CA ILE A 36 13.95 8.13 -3.58
C ILE A 36 15.38 7.66 -3.85
N LYS A 37 16.10 8.39 -4.71
CA LYS A 37 17.50 8.12 -5.04
C LYS A 37 18.41 8.92 -4.10
N THR A 38 19.24 8.22 -3.33
CA THR A 38 20.38 8.78 -2.59
C THR A 38 21.67 8.31 -3.26
N LYS A 39 22.80 9.03 -3.07
CA LYS A 39 24.10 8.73 -3.72
C LYS A 39 24.49 7.23 -3.75
N ASN A 40 24.13 6.47 -2.71
CA ASN A 40 24.50 5.05 -2.59
C ASN A 40 23.30 4.07 -2.54
N CYS A 41 22.05 4.55 -2.52
CA CYS A 41 20.86 3.71 -2.28
C CYS A 41 19.65 4.19 -3.09
N LYS A 42 18.83 3.24 -3.57
CA LYS A 42 17.48 3.50 -4.09
C LYS A 42 16.48 2.98 -3.08
N ILE A 43 15.72 3.88 -2.47
CA ILE A 43 14.63 3.52 -1.57
C ILE A 43 13.38 3.41 -2.44
N HIS A 44 12.81 2.20 -2.47
CA HIS A 44 11.55 1.92 -3.13
C HIS A 44 10.46 1.98 -2.07
N LEU A 45 9.71 3.08 -2.05
CA LEU A 45 8.56 3.19 -1.17
C LEU A 45 7.41 2.41 -1.77
N HIS A 46 7.17 1.23 -1.22
CA HIS A 46 5.99 0.41 -1.52
C HIS A 46 4.72 1.08 -1.00
N HIS A 47 3.64 1.03 -1.78
CA HIS A 47 2.35 1.61 -1.41
C HIS A 47 1.72 0.95 -0.18
N TRP A 48 2.01 -0.34 0.08
CA TRP A 48 1.56 -1.00 1.31
C TRP A 48 2.15 -0.32 2.56
N LEU A 49 3.42 0.08 2.52
CA LEU A 49 4.08 0.70 3.66
C LEU A 49 3.50 2.09 3.93
N LEU A 50 3.28 2.88 2.88
CA LEU A 50 2.63 4.18 3.00
C LEU A 50 1.20 4.05 3.55
N SER A 51 0.43 3.08 3.04
CA SER A 51 -0.94 2.83 3.48
C SER A 51 -1.00 2.39 4.94
N ALA A 52 -0.04 1.55 5.39
CA ALA A 52 0.10 1.15 6.78
C ALA A 52 0.44 2.33 7.69
N ILE A 53 1.37 3.20 7.28
CA ILE A 53 1.71 4.42 8.04
C ILE A 53 0.49 5.34 8.17
N ILE A 54 -0.24 5.57 7.08
CA ILE A 54 -1.47 6.38 7.11
C ILE A 54 -2.50 5.77 8.07
N LEU A 55 -2.70 4.44 8.01
CA LEU A 55 -3.62 3.75 8.91
C LEU A 55 -3.23 3.96 10.38
N LEU A 56 -1.94 3.85 10.72
CA LEU A 56 -1.44 4.11 12.07
C LEU A 56 -1.66 5.57 12.51
N ILE A 57 -1.44 6.53 11.61
CA ILE A 57 -1.70 7.95 11.88
C ILE A 57 -3.18 8.18 12.18
N LEU A 58 -4.09 7.60 11.39
CA LEU A 58 -5.53 7.75 11.63
C LEU A 58 -5.96 7.12 12.96
N LEU A 59 -5.41 5.94 13.30
CA LEU A 59 -5.64 5.29 14.59
C LEU A 59 -5.15 6.16 15.75
N TYR A 60 -3.95 6.74 15.64
CA TYR A 60 -3.40 7.65 16.63
C TYR A 60 -4.24 8.93 16.77
N ALA A 61 -4.70 9.49 15.65
CA ALA A 61 -5.57 10.66 15.61
C ALA A 61 -7.02 10.38 16.05
N LYS A 62 -7.35 9.12 16.38
CA LYS A 62 -8.71 8.66 16.73
C LYS A 62 -9.74 9.00 15.64
N PHE A 63 -9.30 9.06 14.38
CA PHE A 63 -10.19 9.28 13.25
C PHE A 63 -10.73 7.94 12.75
N TYR A 64 -12.00 7.66 13.01
CA TYR A 64 -12.60 6.37 12.67
C TYR A 64 -13.54 6.49 11.47
N ASN A 65 -13.20 5.77 10.40
CA ASN A 65 -14.08 5.57 9.26
C ASN A 65 -13.85 4.16 8.70
N ASP A 66 -14.87 3.30 8.84
CA ASP A 66 -14.78 1.88 8.50
C ASP A 66 -14.40 1.67 7.02
N PHE A 67 -14.91 2.51 6.11
CA PHE A 67 -14.59 2.43 4.69
C PHE A 67 -13.14 2.81 4.41
N ILE A 68 -12.65 3.92 4.99
CA ILE A 68 -11.26 4.37 4.82
C ILE A 68 -10.28 3.33 5.41
N TYR A 69 -10.61 2.78 6.57
CA TYR A 69 -9.80 1.73 7.20
C TYR A 69 -9.78 0.48 6.32
N GLY A 70 -10.94 0.05 5.84
CA GLY A 70 -11.05 -1.07 4.91
C GLY A 70 -10.22 -0.84 3.65
N PHE A 71 -10.35 0.34 3.04
CA PHE A 71 -9.59 0.73 1.86
C PHE A 71 -8.08 0.64 2.07
N LEU A 72 -7.56 1.23 3.14
CA LEU A 72 -6.14 1.18 3.50
C LEU A 72 -5.66 -0.25 3.77
N ILE A 73 -6.48 -1.06 4.46
CA ILE A 73 -6.19 -2.49 4.68
C ILE A 73 -6.11 -3.24 3.34
N GLY A 74 -7.03 -2.98 2.41
CA GLY A 74 -7.01 -3.57 1.07
C GLY A 74 -5.73 -3.24 0.29
N LEU A 75 -5.27 -1.99 0.35
CA LEU A 75 -3.99 -1.56 -0.24
C LEU A 75 -2.78 -2.28 0.40
N VAL A 76 -2.82 -2.47 1.72
CA VAL A 76 -1.76 -3.19 2.45
C VAL A 76 -1.72 -4.66 2.05
N ILE A 77 -2.89 -5.33 2.03
CA ILE A 77 -2.99 -6.76 1.67
C ILE A 77 -2.44 -7.01 0.27
N GLU A 78 -2.79 -6.16 -0.70
CA GLU A 78 -2.31 -6.31 -2.08
C GLU A 78 -0.80 -6.17 -2.16
N GLY A 79 -0.21 -5.13 -1.55
CA GLY A 79 1.23 -4.93 -1.64
C GLY A 79 2.04 -5.95 -0.83
N LEU A 80 1.48 -6.55 0.22
CA LEU A 80 2.09 -7.68 0.94
C LEU A 80 2.03 -9.01 0.15
N ALA A 81 1.21 -9.10 -0.90
CA ALA A 81 1.10 -10.30 -1.72
C ALA A 81 2.28 -10.48 -2.71
N TYR A 82 3.08 -9.43 -2.94
CA TYR A 82 4.30 -9.49 -3.76
C TYR A 82 5.46 -10.12 -2.97
N LYS A 83 6.35 -10.89 -3.60
CA LYS A 83 7.49 -11.49 -2.89
C LYS A 83 8.55 -10.47 -2.51
N ASP A 84 8.60 -9.31 -3.16
CA ASP A 84 9.53 -8.22 -2.86
C ASP A 84 8.97 -7.21 -1.85
N PHE A 85 7.86 -7.52 -1.17
CA PHE A 85 7.21 -6.60 -0.22
C PHE A 85 8.17 -6.07 0.84
N TYR A 86 9.13 -6.90 1.29
CA TYR A 86 10.15 -6.55 2.29
C TYR A 86 11.32 -5.75 1.71
N MET A 87 11.47 -5.70 0.39
CA MET A 87 12.57 -5.00 -0.29
C MET A 87 12.29 -3.51 -0.40
N ILE A 88 12.42 -2.79 0.73
CA ILE A 88 12.21 -1.35 0.80
C ILE A 88 13.46 -0.57 0.34
N ILE A 89 14.65 -1.13 0.59
CA ILE A 89 15.94 -0.49 0.27
C ILE A 89 16.69 -1.39 -0.70
N LYS A 90 16.96 -0.90 -1.90
CA LYS A 90 17.86 -1.53 -2.85
C LYS A 90 19.16 -0.73 -2.88
N ARG A 91 20.23 -1.32 -2.34
CA ARG A 91 21.58 -0.77 -2.48
C ARG A 91 22.00 -0.92 -3.95
N ASN A 92 22.62 0.12 -4.49
CA ASN A 92 23.10 0.13 -5.88
C ASN A 92 24.19 -0.94 -6.08
#